data_AF-A0A1S9RGQ1-F1
#
_entry.id   AF-A0A1S9RGQ1-F1
#
_cell.length_a   1.000
_cell.length_b   1.000
_cell.length_c   1.000
_cell.angle_alpha   90.00
_cell.angle_beta   90.00
_cell.angle_gamma   90.00
#
_symmetry.space_group_name_H-M   'P 1'
#
loop_
_entity.id
_entity.type
_entity.pdbx_description
1 polymer ?
#
loop_
_entity_poly.entity_id
_entity_poly.type
_entity_poly.pdbx_seq_one_letter_code
_entity_poly.pdbx_strand_id
1 'polypeptide(L)'
;MSDRELNCHFDPQLSAELHNSILKHAWLGAGRDIASLPCTSWWEEASPIPFEVASSLKPSLIQFLRSAKFSIPVSNSDFHFFYYLHGLTEKDFLLRFSTLDSCGDRYVWLYSSTCSQSDEEVGIVFDQETELAAFLTDWQYVNFDLPESWPWKPLQMILQAYLEMIEQDKVTKYSDPNIEIESLYQPSRYFPWEIHQHTQRDVDKAVDAFIRLLDAIETRRPPKPKLNIKISGDSDINGLKLPYSSTTIDHLFPRGNPNPFARDFLLALPTRHISFRHIAPGIRIQTLAEIVAQPFASLHDNFERLTKDQENPRFSPFLLFRGDAKNRSPWVRPWFPDGNAEDIPVGLYLDAVRKSISTDSGNESRLLLPFEVGNRGYARSGNGVLLSRYDDTYDKLYRVYHSSGILPRDSQSSAIHKVLRNWAERIEMGDWEVDDDGVVDGIEKFKDADTPESWKKYQTSWWD
;
A
#
# COMPACT_ATOMS: atom_id res chain seq x y z
N MET A 1 -17.41 19.19 -4.27
CA MET A 1 -18.57 18.27 -4.25
C MET A 1 -18.33 17.33 -3.08
N SER A 2 -19.34 17.18 -2.24
CA SER A 2 -19.29 16.84 -0.80
C SER A 2 -18.20 15.85 -0.36
N ASP A 3 -17.34 16.33 0.54
CA ASP A 3 -16.74 15.50 1.58
C ASP A 3 -17.87 14.74 2.27
N ARG A 4 -17.93 13.42 2.10
CA ARG A 4 -18.70 12.57 3.00
C ARG A 4 -18.05 12.75 4.36
N GLU A 5 -18.73 13.44 5.28
CA GLU A 5 -18.40 13.39 6.70
C GLU A 5 -18.27 11.91 7.07
N LEU A 6 -17.04 11.44 7.26
CA LEU A 6 -16.78 10.10 7.75
C LEU A 6 -17.48 10.01 9.11
N ASN A 7 -18.52 9.18 9.18
CA ASN A 7 -19.24 8.91 10.40
C ASN A 7 -18.23 8.31 11.39
N CYS A 8 -17.81 9.11 12.38
CA CYS A 8 -16.74 8.76 13.32
C CYS A 8 -17.18 7.74 14.39
N HIS A 9 -18.43 7.27 14.31
CA HIS A 9 -19.05 6.34 15.24
C HIS A 9 -19.36 5.01 14.56
N PHE A 10 -19.34 3.93 15.32
CA PHE A 10 -19.73 2.60 14.85
C PHE A 10 -21.21 2.56 14.44
N ASP A 11 -21.45 2.05 13.24
CA ASP A 11 -22.79 1.80 12.71
C ASP A 11 -23.00 0.28 12.60
N PRO A 12 -23.76 -0.33 13.53
CA PRO A 12 -24.00 -1.77 13.54
C PRO A 12 -24.68 -2.29 12.28
N GLN A 13 -25.61 -1.52 11.72
CA GLN A 13 -26.43 -1.92 10.58
C GLN A 13 -25.59 -1.89 9.31
N LEU A 14 -24.89 -0.78 9.06
CA LEU A 14 -23.99 -0.65 7.92
C LEU A 14 -22.86 -1.69 8.00
N SER A 15 -22.29 -1.92 9.19
CA SER A 15 -21.26 -2.95 9.37
C SER A 15 -21.78 -4.34 9.02
N ALA A 16 -23.01 -4.68 9.41
CA ALA A 16 -23.63 -5.96 9.06
C ALA A 16 -23.92 -6.08 7.55
N GLU A 17 -24.34 -5.00 6.90
CA GLU A 17 -24.58 -4.97 5.44
C GLU A 17 -23.28 -5.19 4.66
N LEU A 18 -22.19 -4.53 5.06
CA LEU A 18 -20.87 -4.71 4.46
C LEU A 18 -20.33 -6.12 4.71
N HIS A 19 -20.43 -6.62 5.94
CA HIS A 19 -20.08 -8.01 6.28
C HIS A 19 -20.80 -9.01 5.37
N ASN A 20 -22.13 -8.89 5.28
CA ASN A 20 -22.97 -9.78 4.49
C ASN A 20 -22.64 -9.71 2.99
N SER A 21 -22.21 -8.55 2.51
CA SER A 21 -21.77 -8.36 1.12
C SER A 21 -20.46 -9.09 0.85
N ILE A 22 -19.45 -8.95 1.71
CA ILE A 22 -18.18 -9.68 1.60
C ILE A 22 -18.43 -11.19 1.66
N LEU A 23 -19.25 -11.67 2.60
CA LEU A 23 -19.59 -13.09 2.71
C LEU A 23 -20.26 -13.61 1.42
N LYS A 24 -21.15 -12.82 0.80
CA LYS A 24 -21.77 -13.15 -0.48
C LYS A 24 -20.72 -13.27 -1.60
N HIS A 25 -19.74 -12.37 -1.66
CA HIS A 25 -18.63 -12.46 -2.62
C HIS A 25 -17.81 -13.74 -2.40
N ALA A 26 -17.47 -14.06 -1.14
CA ALA A 26 -16.79 -15.31 -0.77
C ALA A 26 -17.60 -16.53 -1.23
N TRP A 27 -18.89 -16.58 -0.90
CA TRP A 27 -19.75 -17.72 -1.18
C TRP A 27 -19.84 -18.02 -2.67
N LEU A 28 -20.08 -16.99 -3.49
CA LEU A 28 -20.08 -17.09 -4.94
C LEU A 28 -18.69 -17.42 -5.49
N GLY A 29 -17.63 -16.93 -4.85
CA GLY A 29 -16.24 -17.25 -5.18
C GLY A 29 -15.88 -18.71 -4.97
N ALA A 30 -16.46 -19.33 -3.95
CA ALA A 30 -16.32 -20.76 -3.70
C ALA A 30 -17.14 -21.63 -4.67
N GLY A 31 -17.75 -21.04 -5.72
CA GLY A 31 -18.59 -21.74 -6.69
C GLY A 31 -19.93 -22.22 -6.13
N ARG A 32 -20.35 -21.70 -4.96
CA ARG A 32 -21.60 -22.09 -4.30
C ARG A 32 -22.76 -21.25 -4.84
N ASP A 33 -23.96 -21.85 -4.88
CA ASP A 33 -25.18 -21.17 -5.26
C ASP A 33 -25.56 -20.09 -4.22
N ILE A 34 -26.03 -18.92 -4.69
CA ILE A 34 -26.53 -17.87 -3.81
C ILE A 34 -27.73 -18.36 -2.98
N ALA A 35 -28.54 -19.27 -3.52
CA ALA A 35 -29.68 -19.84 -2.81
C ALA A 35 -29.28 -20.71 -1.61
N SER A 36 -28.03 -21.18 -1.57
CA SER A 36 -27.48 -21.94 -0.43
C SER A 36 -26.70 -21.07 0.56
N LEU A 37 -26.62 -19.76 0.34
CA LEU A 37 -26.00 -18.83 1.29
C LEU A 37 -26.75 -18.89 2.62
N PRO A 38 -26.05 -19.04 3.77
CA PRO A 38 -26.70 -19.08 5.07
C PRO A 38 -27.64 -17.90 5.30
N CYS A 39 -28.80 -18.20 5.86
CA CYS A 39 -29.79 -17.22 6.27
C CYS A 39 -29.72 -16.91 7.77
N THR A 40 -29.00 -17.72 8.55
CA THR A 40 -28.83 -17.54 9.99
C THR A 40 -27.77 -16.48 10.29
N SER A 41 -28.08 -15.64 11.27
CA SER A 41 -27.12 -14.70 11.86
C SER A 41 -26.17 -15.42 12.81
N TRP A 42 -25.05 -14.77 13.13
CA TRP A 42 -24.13 -15.24 14.16
C TRP A 42 -24.86 -15.48 15.49
N TRP A 43 -25.74 -14.56 15.88
CA TRP A 43 -26.47 -14.64 17.14
C TRP A 43 -27.43 -15.84 17.20
N GLU A 44 -28.08 -16.14 16.07
CA GLU A 44 -28.97 -17.30 15.97
C GLU A 44 -28.20 -18.61 16.00
N GLU A 45 -27.09 -18.71 15.26
CA GLU A 45 -26.24 -19.91 15.24
C GLU A 45 -25.56 -20.16 16.59
N ALA A 46 -25.12 -19.10 17.26
CA ALA A 46 -24.49 -19.20 18.58
C ALA A 46 -25.48 -19.61 19.69
N SER A 47 -26.79 -19.57 19.43
CA SER A 47 -27.81 -19.84 20.43
C SER A 47 -27.82 -21.31 20.89
N PRO A 48 -27.91 -21.60 22.20
CA PRO A 48 -27.99 -20.64 23.30
C PRO A 48 -26.62 -20.01 23.61
N ILE A 49 -26.64 -18.69 23.81
CA ILE A 49 -25.46 -17.91 24.21
C ILE A 49 -25.37 -17.92 25.74
N PRO A 50 -24.20 -18.23 26.32
CA PRO A 50 -23.99 -18.15 27.77
C PRO A 50 -24.33 -16.76 28.33
N PHE A 51 -24.93 -16.71 29.53
CA PHE A 51 -25.33 -15.46 30.16
C PHE A 51 -24.15 -14.48 30.31
N GLU A 52 -22.98 -15.01 30.71
CA GLU A 52 -21.74 -14.23 30.85
C GLU A 52 -21.44 -13.48 29.55
N VAL A 53 -21.33 -14.20 28.43
CA VAL A 53 -21.08 -13.60 27.11
C VAL A 53 -22.16 -12.59 26.72
N ALA A 54 -23.43 -12.94 26.87
CA ALA A 54 -24.52 -12.03 26.51
C ALA A 54 -24.56 -10.76 27.37
N SER A 55 -24.16 -10.85 28.64
CA SER A 55 -24.16 -9.72 29.59
C SER A 55 -22.96 -8.78 29.41
N SER A 56 -21.84 -9.31 28.91
CA SER A 56 -20.59 -8.57 28.71
C SER A 56 -20.57 -7.77 27.40
N LEU A 57 -21.45 -8.07 26.44
CA LEU A 57 -21.49 -7.40 25.14
C LEU A 57 -22.35 -6.13 25.15
N LYS A 58 -21.87 -5.05 24.51
CA LYS A 58 -22.61 -3.80 24.31
C LYS A 58 -23.81 -4.01 23.39
N PRO A 59 -24.93 -3.27 23.61
CA PRO A 59 -26.14 -3.40 22.79
C PRO A 59 -25.91 -3.18 21.28
N SER A 60 -25.02 -2.27 20.91
CA SER A 60 -24.64 -1.98 19.52
C SER A 60 -23.94 -3.18 18.84
N LEU A 61 -22.99 -3.80 19.54
CA LEU A 61 -22.30 -4.99 19.04
C LEU A 61 -23.25 -6.18 18.96
N ILE A 62 -24.16 -6.34 19.92
CA ILE A 62 -25.25 -7.33 19.85
C ILE A 62 -26.13 -7.08 18.63
N GLN A 63 -26.47 -5.82 18.32
CA GLN A 63 -27.25 -5.48 17.13
C GLN A 63 -26.53 -5.91 15.85
N PHE A 64 -25.22 -5.65 15.73
CA PHE A 64 -24.40 -6.12 14.62
C PHE A 64 -24.43 -7.66 14.51
N LEU A 65 -24.16 -8.38 15.61
CA LEU A 65 -24.09 -9.85 15.63
C LEU A 65 -25.45 -10.52 15.31
N ARG A 66 -26.57 -9.85 15.59
CA ARG A 66 -27.92 -10.30 15.20
C ARG A 66 -28.22 -10.11 13.72
N SER A 67 -27.46 -9.27 13.02
CA SER A 67 -27.68 -8.96 11.61
C SER A 67 -26.58 -9.52 10.70
N ALA A 68 -25.38 -9.75 11.23
CA ALA A 68 -24.28 -10.36 10.51
C ALA A 68 -24.55 -11.86 10.34
N LYS A 69 -24.62 -12.30 9.07
CA LYS A 69 -24.78 -13.70 8.71
C LYS A 69 -23.56 -14.49 9.10
N PHE A 70 -23.75 -15.73 9.51
CA PHE A 70 -22.66 -16.59 9.91
C PHE A 70 -22.67 -17.87 9.09
N SER A 71 -21.48 -18.30 8.68
CA SER A 71 -21.29 -19.58 8.04
C SER A 71 -20.24 -20.34 8.82
N ILE A 72 -20.63 -21.45 9.44
CA ILE A 72 -19.68 -22.46 9.87
C ILE A 72 -19.30 -23.25 8.62
N PRO A 73 -18.02 -23.34 8.24
CA PRO A 73 -17.63 -24.25 7.18
C PRO A 73 -17.91 -25.67 7.66
N VAL A 74 -18.76 -26.41 6.95
CA VAL A 74 -19.12 -27.80 7.26
C VAL A 74 -17.85 -28.66 7.24
N SER A 75 -17.30 -28.91 8.43
CA SER A 75 -16.31 -29.92 8.85
C SER A 75 -15.11 -30.27 7.94
N ASN A 76 -14.87 -29.58 6.83
CA ASN A 76 -13.78 -29.91 5.91
C ASN A 76 -13.42 -28.84 4.84
N SER A 77 -13.61 -27.54 5.06
CA SER A 77 -13.27 -26.56 4.01
C SER A 77 -12.41 -25.42 4.50
N ASP A 78 -11.28 -25.24 3.82
CA ASP A 78 -10.40 -24.06 3.77
C ASP A 78 -11.14 -22.79 3.31
N PHE A 79 -12.39 -22.57 3.73
CA PHE A 79 -13.22 -21.43 3.34
C PHE A 79 -12.96 -20.27 4.29
N HIS A 80 -12.55 -19.13 3.73
CA HIS A 80 -12.26 -17.91 4.45
C HIS A 80 -13.24 -16.80 4.07
N PHE A 81 -13.69 -16.05 5.06
CA PHE A 81 -14.56 -14.89 4.87
C PHE A 81 -13.93 -13.82 3.99
N PHE A 82 -12.65 -13.52 4.23
CA PHE A 82 -11.84 -12.60 3.43
C PHE A 82 -10.39 -13.09 3.42
N TYR A 83 -9.56 -12.58 2.51
CA TYR A 83 -8.17 -13.03 2.37
C TYR A 83 -7.38 -12.98 3.70
N TYR A 84 -7.63 -11.96 4.54
CA TYR A 84 -6.99 -11.81 5.85
C TYR A 84 -7.77 -12.41 7.02
N LEU A 85 -9.01 -12.89 6.82
CA LEU A 85 -9.90 -13.28 7.92
C LEU A 85 -10.62 -14.60 7.65
N HIS A 86 -10.61 -15.52 8.63
CA HIS A 86 -11.41 -16.74 8.56
C HIS A 86 -12.91 -16.43 8.59
N GLY A 87 -13.34 -15.55 9.47
CA GLY A 87 -14.74 -15.21 9.69
C GLY A 87 -14.96 -14.60 11.07
N LEU A 88 -16.23 -14.44 11.46
CA LEU A 88 -16.55 -14.06 12.83
C LEU A 88 -16.09 -15.15 13.79
N THR A 89 -15.52 -14.76 14.91
CA THR A 89 -15.06 -15.67 15.95
C THR A 89 -16.24 -16.44 16.56
N GLU A 90 -16.06 -17.73 16.85
CA GLU A 90 -17.10 -18.53 17.51
C GLU A 90 -17.36 -18.05 18.95
N LYS A 91 -18.57 -18.31 19.46
CA LYS A 91 -19.02 -17.82 20.77
C LYS A 91 -18.10 -18.17 21.94
N ASP A 92 -17.42 -19.32 21.86
CA ASP A 92 -16.54 -19.81 22.93
C ASP A 92 -15.20 -19.06 22.99
N PHE A 93 -14.83 -18.36 21.91
CA PHE A 93 -13.57 -17.61 21.78
C PHE A 93 -13.78 -16.09 21.73
N LEU A 94 -15.01 -15.61 21.55
CA LEU A 94 -15.34 -14.19 21.38
C LEU A 94 -14.81 -13.29 22.52
N LEU A 95 -14.89 -13.78 23.76
CA LEU A 95 -14.37 -13.14 24.98
C LEU A 95 -13.21 -13.89 25.63
N ARG A 96 -12.76 -14.99 25.00
CA ARG A 96 -11.71 -15.87 25.55
C ARG A 96 -10.56 -15.91 24.58
N PHE A 97 -9.64 -14.98 24.77
CA PHE A 97 -8.34 -15.02 24.12
C PHE A 97 -7.31 -14.70 25.18
N SER A 98 -6.36 -15.62 25.40
CA SER A 98 -5.51 -15.72 26.59
C SER A 98 -4.76 -14.44 27.00
N THR A 99 -4.59 -13.49 26.08
CA THR A 99 -3.98 -12.17 26.32
C THR A 99 -5.00 -11.06 26.62
N LEU A 100 -6.20 -11.10 26.00
CA LEU A 100 -7.31 -10.17 26.28
C LEU A 100 -8.01 -10.45 27.60
N ASP A 101 -7.91 -11.68 28.12
CA ASP A 101 -8.50 -12.09 29.40
C ASP A 101 -8.04 -11.19 30.57
N SER A 102 -6.84 -10.60 30.46
CA SER A 102 -6.30 -9.64 31.43
C SER A 102 -6.97 -8.26 31.41
N CYS A 103 -7.60 -7.90 30.29
CA CYS A 103 -8.29 -6.63 30.05
C CYS A 103 -9.80 -6.70 30.36
N GLY A 104 -10.27 -7.83 30.90
CA GLY A 104 -11.68 -8.07 31.18
C GLY A 104 -12.54 -8.04 29.92
N ASP A 105 -13.77 -7.54 30.05
CA ASP A 105 -14.77 -7.57 28.96
C ASP A 105 -14.65 -6.41 27.97
N ARG A 106 -13.62 -5.56 28.05
CA ARG A 106 -13.49 -4.38 27.19
C ARG A 106 -13.27 -4.74 25.72
N TYR A 107 -12.43 -5.72 25.45
CA TYR A 107 -12.01 -6.06 24.09
C TYR A 107 -12.67 -7.36 23.63
N VAL A 108 -13.17 -7.36 22.41
CA VAL A 108 -13.82 -8.50 21.78
C VAL A 108 -13.00 -8.93 20.57
N TRP A 109 -12.58 -10.20 20.54
CA TRP A 109 -11.90 -10.76 19.38
C TRP A 109 -12.92 -11.12 18.30
N LEU A 110 -13.19 -10.17 17.41
CA LEU A 110 -14.36 -10.21 16.53
C LEU A 110 -14.15 -11.05 15.27
N TYR A 111 -12.97 -10.96 14.66
CA TYR A 111 -12.59 -11.78 13.51
C TYR A 111 -11.18 -12.35 13.69
N SER A 112 -11.03 -13.66 13.48
CA SER A 112 -9.72 -14.31 13.52
C SER A 112 -8.93 -14.10 12.22
N SER A 113 -7.63 -13.84 12.36
CA SER A 113 -6.72 -13.72 11.22
C SER A 113 -6.48 -15.06 10.52
N THR A 114 -6.23 -15.02 9.21
CA THR A 114 -5.69 -16.16 8.45
C THR A 114 -4.19 -16.38 8.65
N CYS A 115 -3.53 -15.59 9.49
CA CYS A 115 -2.09 -15.61 9.70
C CYS A 115 -1.33 -15.38 8.39
N SER A 116 -1.80 -14.40 7.63
CA SER A 116 -1.38 -14.17 6.24
C SER A 116 0.06 -13.69 6.09
N GLN A 117 0.60 -13.02 7.10
CA GLN A 117 1.98 -12.52 7.16
C GLN A 117 2.78 -13.18 8.28
N SER A 118 2.15 -13.54 9.38
CA SER A 118 2.79 -14.16 10.54
C SER A 118 1.81 -15.05 11.29
N ASP A 119 2.34 -16.11 11.91
CA ASP A 119 1.65 -16.99 12.85
C ASP A 119 1.21 -16.27 14.14
N GLU A 120 1.73 -15.07 14.38
CA GLU A 120 1.44 -14.23 15.54
C GLU A 120 0.26 -13.27 15.33
N GLU A 121 -0.34 -13.24 14.14
CA GLU A 121 -1.47 -12.35 13.83
C GLU A 121 -2.74 -12.68 14.61
N VAL A 122 -3.41 -11.64 15.12
CA VAL A 122 -4.64 -11.80 15.91
C VAL A 122 -5.88 -11.68 15.02
N GLY A 123 -5.94 -10.64 14.19
CA GLY A 123 -7.13 -10.30 13.38
C GLY A 123 -7.82 -9.05 13.90
N ILE A 124 -9.14 -8.93 13.75
CA ILE A 124 -9.87 -7.72 14.16
C ILE A 124 -10.33 -7.84 15.61
N VAL A 125 -9.89 -6.90 16.43
CA VAL A 125 -10.37 -6.68 17.80
C VAL A 125 -11.28 -5.46 17.83
N PHE A 126 -12.36 -5.55 18.60
CA PHE A 126 -13.32 -4.47 18.84
C PHE A 126 -13.21 -3.99 20.29
N ASP A 127 -13.00 -2.70 20.49
CA ASP A 127 -13.03 -2.02 21.78
C ASP A 127 -14.47 -1.59 22.11
N GLN A 128 -15.06 -2.23 23.11
CA GLN A 128 -16.42 -1.97 23.55
C GLN A 128 -16.60 -0.63 24.29
N GLU A 129 -15.52 -0.01 24.78
CA GLU A 129 -15.61 1.31 25.42
C GLU A 129 -15.70 2.44 24.40
N THR A 130 -14.88 2.38 23.36
CA THR A 130 -14.85 3.39 22.29
C THR A 130 -15.78 3.05 21.12
N GLU A 131 -16.27 1.81 21.05
CA GLU A 131 -16.99 1.25 19.91
C GLU A 131 -16.21 1.37 18.60
N LEU A 132 -14.90 1.06 18.66
CA LEU A 132 -14.02 1.07 17.49
C LEU A 132 -13.35 -0.28 17.35
N ALA A 133 -12.79 -0.55 16.17
CA ALA A 133 -12.10 -1.78 15.86
C ALA A 133 -10.74 -1.51 15.21
N ALA A 134 -9.85 -2.50 15.29
CA ALA A 134 -8.58 -2.48 14.57
C ALA A 134 -8.14 -3.91 14.26
N PHE A 135 -7.48 -4.09 13.12
CA PHE A 135 -6.67 -5.25 12.84
C PHE A 135 -5.38 -5.18 13.67
N LEU A 136 -5.11 -6.23 14.44
CA LEU A 136 -3.94 -6.39 15.29
C LEU A 136 -3.01 -7.46 14.71
N THR A 137 -1.75 -7.06 14.52
CA THR A 137 -0.78 -7.77 13.69
C THR A 137 0.05 -8.79 14.47
N ASP A 138 0.15 -8.61 15.79
CA ASP A 138 0.98 -9.43 16.68
C ASP A 138 0.42 -9.36 18.11
N TRP A 139 0.33 -10.52 18.76
CA TRP A 139 -0.05 -10.74 20.16
C TRP A 139 0.77 -9.92 21.17
N GLN A 140 2.04 -9.61 20.88
CA GLN A 140 2.88 -8.80 21.75
C GLN A 140 2.32 -7.38 21.90
N TYR A 141 1.73 -6.80 20.85
CA TYR A 141 1.06 -5.49 20.96
C TYR A 141 -0.20 -5.56 21.84
N VAL A 142 -0.84 -6.73 21.93
CA VAL A 142 -1.97 -6.97 22.83
C VAL A 142 -1.51 -7.07 24.28
N ASN A 143 -0.32 -7.62 24.52
CA ASN A 143 0.23 -7.83 25.87
C ASN A 143 0.76 -6.56 26.58
N PHE A 144 1.00 -5.45 25.86
CA PHE A 144 1.65 -4.25 26.40
C PHE A 144 0.71 -3.07 26.68
N ASP A 145 -0.55 -3.34 27.03
CA ASP A 145 -1.66 -2.37 27.05
C ASP A 145 -1.85 -1.73 25.66
N LEU A 146 -2.89 -2.16 24.93
CA LEU A 146 -3.20 -1.61 23.61
C LEU A 146 -3.28 -0.07 23.71
N PRO A 147 -2.35 0.68 23.08
CA PRO A 147 -2.29 2.11 23.28
C PRO A 147 -3.59 2.76 22.81
N GLU A 148 -4.09 3.76 23.53
CA GLU A 148 -5.16 4.64 23.03
C GLU A 148 -4.77 5.27 21.67
N SER A 149 -3.48 5.38 21.40
CA SER A 149 -2.92 5.87 20.14
C SER A 149 -2.91 4.85 18.99
N TRP A 150 -3.38 3.61 19.20
CA TRP A 150 -3.52 2.65 18.09
C TRP A 150 -4.54 3.20 17.07
N PRO A 151 -4.37 2.94 15.77
CA PRO A 151 -5.25 3.43 14.70
C PRO A 151 -6.65 2.78 14.70
N TRP A 152 -7.39 2.88 15.80
CA TRP A 152 -8.78 2.40 15.91
C TRP A 152 -9.68 3.11 14.88
N LYS A 153 -10.59 2.35 14.27
CA LYS A 153 -11.55 2.80 13.25
C LYS A 153 -12.94 2.21 13.51
N PRO A 154 -14.02 2.90 13.12
CA PRO A 154 -15.34 2.28 13.07
C PRO A 154 -15.30 0.99 12.22
N LEU A 155 -15.93 -0.09 12.68
CA LEU A 155 -15.85 -1.40 12.02
C LEU A 155 -16.28 -1.32 10.54
N GLN A 156 -17.29 -0.52 10.22
CA GLN A 156 -17.75 -0.33 8.85
C GLN A 156 -16.64 0.21 7.92
N MET A 157 -15.68 0.99 8.43
CA MET A 157 -14.57 1.47 7.59
C MET A 157 -13.61 0.35 7.20
N ILE A 158 -13.33 -0.57 8.13
CA ILE A 158 -12.45 -1.72 7.87
C ILE A 158 -13.12 -2.64 6.84
N LEU A 159 -14.40 -2.95 7.04
CA LEU A 159 -15.16 -3.80 6.13
C LEU A 159 -15.35 -3.15 4.75
N GLN A 160 -15.59 -1.83 4.71
CA GLN A 160 -15.66 -1.07 3.45
C GLN A 160 -14.34 -1.15 2.68
N ALA A 161 -13.20 -1.00 3.35
CA ALA A 161 -11.89 -1.12 2.71
C ALA A 161 -11.67 -2.52 2.11
N TYR A 162 -12.10 -3.59 2.79
CA TYR A 162 -12.01 -4.95 2.23
C TYR A 162 -12.94 -5.15 1.04
N LEU A 163 -14.14 -4.57 1.06
CA LEU A 163 -15.04 -4.61 -0.08
C LEU A 163 -14.46 -3.84 -1.28
N GLU A 164 -13.85 -2.68 -1.04
CA GLU A 164 -13.13 -1.91 -2.06
C GLU A 164 -11.96 -2.70 -2.65
N MET A 165 -11.22 -3.46 -1.85
CA MET A 165 -10.19 -4.36 -2.36
C MET A 165 -10.76 -5.41 -3.32
N ILE A 166 -11.96 -5.93 -3.06
CA ILE A 166 -12.66 -6.85 -3.96
C ILE A 166 -13.09 -6.12 -5.24
N GLU A 167 -13.71 -4.95 -5.11
CA GLU A 167 -14.24 -4.16 -6.23
C GLU A 167 -13.15 -3.58 -7.14
N GLN A 168 -11.94 -3.37 -6.60
CA GLN A 168 -10.76 -2.91 -7.33
C GLN A 168 -9.92 -4.05 -7.89
N ASP A 169 -10.42 -5.30 -7.81
CA ASP A 169 -9.76 -6.50 -8.30
C ASP A 169 -8.43 -6.79 -7.59
N LYS A 170 -8.20 -6.18 -6.42
CA LYS A 170 -7.03 -6.43 -5.58
C LYS A 170 -7.12 -7.81 -4.92
N VAL A 171 -8.33 -8.16 -4.50
CA VAL A 171 -8.67 -9.49 -3.98
C VAL A 171 -9.73 -10.09 -4.89
N THR A 172 -9.38 -11.16 -5.60
CA THR A 172 -10.26 -11.84 -6.54
C THR A 172 -10.62 -13.23 -6.05
N LYS A 173 -11.58 -13.84 -6.75
CA LYS A 173 -11.96 -15.23 -6.57
C LYS A 173 -10.93 -16.13 -7.24
N TYR A 174 -10.67 -17.28 -6.65
CA TYR A 174 -9.70 -18.25 -7.14
C TYR A 174 -10.06 -18.78 -8.53
N SER A 175 -9.08 -18.83 -9.43
CA SER A 175 -9.30 -19.06 -10.86
C SER A 175 -9.33 -20.56 -11.27
N ASP A 176 -8.61 -21.45 -10.57
CA ASP A 176 -8.59 -22.90 -10.91
C ASP A 176 -8.27 -23.83 -9.70
N PRO A 177 -9.27 -24.55 -9.13
CA PRO A 177 -9.10 -25.50 -8.02
C PRO A 177 -8.13 -26.66 -8.28
N ASN A 178 -7.80 -26.97 -9.55
CA ASN A 178 -7.03 -28.16 -9.93
C ASN A 178 -5.54 -27.90 -10.20
N ILE A 179 -5.08 -26.66 -10.17
CA ILE A 179 -3.64 -26.40 -10.23
C ILE A 179 -3.06 -26.85 -8.88
N GLU A 180 -2.44 -28.03 -8.82
CA GLU A 180 -1.49 -28.35 -7.75
C GLU A 180 -0.27 -27.44 -7.96
N ILE A 181 -0.08 -26.48 -7.06
CA ILE A 181 1.11 -25.63 -7.14
C ILE A 181 2.26 -26.44 -6.54
N GLU A 182 3.16 -26.94 -7.40
CA GLU A 182 4.36 -27.69 -7.07
C GLU A 182 5.40 -26.93 -6.21
N SER A 183 5.10 -25.72 -5.71
CA SER A 183 6.08 -24.90 -4.99
C SER A 183 5.63 -24.56 -3.57
N LEU A 184 6.46 -24.91 -2.59
CA LEU A 184 6.42 -24.52 -1.17
C LEU A 184 6.49 -22.99 -0.91
N TYR A 185 6.36 -22.14 -1.94
CA TYR A 185 6.82 -20.75 -1.94
C TYR A 185 5.83 -19.75 -2.57
N GLN A 186 4.54 -20.08 -2.65
CA GLN A 186 3.48 -19.11 -3.00
C GLN A 186 2.67 -18.75 -1.74
N PRO A 187 2.13 -17.52 -1.64
CA PRO A 187 1.31 -17.11 -0.50
C PRO A 187 0.21 -18.14 -0.27
N SER A 188 0.00 -18.50 1.00
CA SER A 188 -0.92 -19.55 1.41
C SER A 188 -2.29 -19.34 0.76
N ARG A 189 -2.88 -20.41 0.23
CA ARG A 189 -4.19 -20.34 -0.41
C ARG A 189 -5.25 -20.09 0.67
N TYR A 190 -5.88 -18.93 0.63
CA TYR A 190 -7.04 -18.64 1.49
C TYR A 190 -8.31 -18.76 0.67
N PHE A 191 -8.69 -19.99 0.33
CA PHE A 191 -9.85 -20.24 -0.53
C PHE A 191 -11.12 -19.53 0.02
N PRO A 192 -11.90 -18.83 -0.80
CA PRO A 192 -11.87 -18.75 -2.26
C PRO A 192 -11.08 -17.56 -2.81
N TRP A 193 -10.22 -16.94 -2.01
CA TRP A 193 -9.57 -15.68 -2.32
C TRP A 193 -8.17 -15.85 -2.90
N GLU A 194 -7.84 -14.95 -3.80
CA GLU A 194 -6.50 -14.68 -4.32
C GLU A 194 -6.24 -13.18 -4.20
N ILE A 195 -5.01 -12.78 -3.87
CA ILE A 195 -4.62 -11.38 -3.77
C ILE A 195 -3.55 -11.06 -4.81
N HIS A 196 -3.72 -9.93 -5.49
CA HIS A 196 -2.82 -9.46 -6.52
C HIS A 196 -1.89 -8.38 -5.98
N GLN A 197 -0.60 -8.51 -6.28
CA GLN A 197 0.40 -7.51 -5.91
C GLN A 197 0.04 -6.17 -6.53
N HIS A 198 -0.21 -6.08 -7.83
CA HIS A 198 -0.79 -4.90 -8.48
C HIS A 198 -1.93 -5.31 -9.42
N THR A 199 -2.83 -4.38 -9.69
CA THR A 199 -3.92 -4.56 -10.66
C THR A 199 -3.74 -3.64 -11.87
N GLN A 200 -4.51 -3.86 -12.94
CA GLN A 200 -4.56 -2.91 -14.06
C GLN A 200 -5.00 -1.51 -13.60
N ARG A 201 -5.91 -1.42 -12.63
CA ARG A 201 -6.34 -0.14 -12.07
C ARG A 201 -5.22 0.59 -11.33
N ASP A 202 -4.35 -0.15 -10.64
CA ASP A 202 -3.15 0.43 -10.01
C ASP A 202 -2.23 1.06 -11.07
N VAL A 203 -2.07 0.40 -12.22
CA VAL A 203 -1.31 0.91 -13.37
C VAL A 203 -1.98 2.16 -13.95
N ASP A 204 -3.29 2.10 -14.22
CA ASP A 204 -4.06 3.21 -14.79
C ASP A 204 -3.99 4.45 -13.88
N LYS A 205 -4.16 4.29 -12.55
CA LYS A 205 -4.03 5.37 -11.57
C LYS A 205 -2.65 6.04 -11.62
N ALA A 206 -1.58 5.25 -11.76
CA ALA A 206 -0.21 5.76 -11.83
C ALA A 206 0.06 6.46 -13.17
N VAL A 207 -0.42 5.90 -14.28
CA VAL A 207 -0.33 6.50 -15.61
C VAL A 207 -1.07 7.84 -15.64
N ASP A 208 -2.31 7.90 -15.15
CA ASP A 208 -3.11 9.12 -15.07
C ASP A 208 -2.42 10.19 -14.21
N ALA A 209 -1.88 9.81 -13.06
CA ALA A 209 -1.14 10.72 -12.19
C ALA A 209 0.11 11.27 -12.86
N PHE A 210 0.84 10.44 -13.60
CA PHE A 210 2.01 10.87 -14.35
C PHE A 210 1.65 11.77 -15.54
N ILE A 211 0.60 11.43 -16.30
CA ILE A 211 0.09 12.28 -17.39
C ILE A 211 -0.30 13.65 -16.87
N ARG A 212 -1.06 13.71 -15.77
CA ARG A 212 -1.44 14.98 -15.10
C ARG A 212 -0.22 15.80 -14.72
N LEU A 213 0.82 15.17 -14.17
CA LEU A 213 2.07 15.84 -13.84
C LEU A 213 2.75 16.43 -15.08
N LEU A 214 2.84 15.67 -16.17
CA LEU A 214 3.43 16.15 -17.43
C LEU A 214 2.61 17.30 -18.03
N ASP A 215 1.28 17.20 -18.00
CA ASP A 215 0.36 18.24 -18.48
C ASP A 215 0.51 19.53 -17.67
N ALA A 216 0.62 19.42 -16.34
CA ALA A 216 0.83 20.56 -15.45
C ALA A 216 2.15 21.29 -15.76
N ILE A 217 3.23 20.54 -16.01
CA ILE A 217 4.51 21.10 -16.43
C ILE A 217 4.35 21.82 -17.77
N GLU A 218 3.88 21.13 -18.80
CA GLU A 218 3.79 21.69 -20.16
C GLU A 218 2.89 22.94 -20.23
N THR A 219 1.78 22.95 -19.50
CA THR A 219 0.85 24.08 -19.44
C THR A 219 1.50 25.33 -18.84
N ARG A 220 2.44 25.15 -17.91
CA ARG A 220 3.08 26.25 -17.18
C ARG A 220 4.39 26.73 -17.78
N ARG A 221 4.89 26.06 -18.82
CA ARG A 221 6.13 26.47 -19.47
C ARG A 221 5.98 27.85 -20.11
N PRO A 222 7.05 28.68 -20.05
CA PRO A 222 7.05 29.94 -20.76
C PRO A 222 6.89 29.68 -22.27
N PRO A 223 6.13 30.54 -22.98
CA PRO A 223 6.00 30.42 -24.43
C PRO A 223 7.38 30.59 -25.06
N LYS A 224 7.85 29.56 -25.79
CA LYS A 224 9.13 29.63 -26.50
C LYS A 224 9.13 30.87 -27.40
N PRO A 225 10.08 31.81 -27.23
CA PRO A 225 10.17 32.93 -28.13
C PRO A 225 10.45 32.39 -29.53
N LYS A 226 9.73 32.90 -30.54
CA LYS A 226 9.96 32.56 -31.96
C LYS A 226 11.32 33.10 -32.41
N LEU A 227 12.41 32.46 -31.99
CA LEU A 227 13.74 32.75 -32.51
C LEU A 227 13.94 31.99 -33.82
N ASN A 228 13.98 32.73 -34.91
CA ASN A 228 14.57 32.30 -36.18
C ASN A 228 16.07 32.03 -35.94
N ILE A 229 16.45 30.80 -35.60
CA ILE A 229 17.85 30.40 -35.56
C ILE A 229 18.08 29.18 -36.46
N LYS A 230 19.04 29.37 -37.36
CA LYS A 230 19.62 28.37 -38.25
C LYS A 230 20.08 27.15 -37.46
N ILE A 231 19.73 25.98 -37.97
CA ILE A 231 20.19 24.67 -37.52
C ILE A 231 21.71 24.66 -37.47
N SER A 232 22.26 24.78 -36.26
CA SER A 232 23.60 24.34 -35.91
C SER A 232 23.39 23.20 -34.93
N GLY A 233 23.65 21.98 -35.40
CA GLY A 233 23.46 20.77 -34.62
C GLY A 233 24.58 20.65 -33.61
N ASP A 234 24.27 20.94 -32.34
CA ASP A 234 24.87 20.29 -31.16
C ASP A 234 24.15 20.79 -29.88
N SER A 235 22.88 20.44 -29.73
CA SER A 235 22.17 20.61 -28.46
C SER A 235 21.58 19.27 -28.05
N ASP A 236 22.09 18.68 -26.97
CA ASP A 236 21.70 17.41 -26.33
C ASP A 236 20.21 17.30 -25.91
N ILE A 237 19.34 18.19 -26.36
CA ILE A 237 17.88 18.12 -26.18
C ILE A 237 17.27 17.34 -27.34
N ASN A 238 17.74 16.12 -27.59
CA ASN A 238 16.92 15.14 -28.31
C ASN A 238 15.81 14.73 -27.34
N GLY A 239 14.63 15.33 -27.49
CA GLY A 239 13.53 15.13 -26.57
C GLY A 239 13.22 13.66 -26.35
N LEU A 240 12.89 13.31 -25.11
CA LEU A 240 12.62 11.94 -24.72
C LEU A 240 11.28 11.50 -25.30
N LYS A 241 11.28 10.38 -26.03
CA LYS A 241 10.06 9.78 -26.55
C LYS A 241 9.55 8.72 -25.58
N LEU A 242 8.36 8.92 -25.05
CA LEU A 242 7.58 7.91 -24.35
C LEU A 242 6.60 7.20 -25.32
N PRO A 243 6.15 5.97 -25.00
CA PRO A 243 6.80 5.06 -24.05
C PRO A 243 8.20 4.65 -24.53
N TYR A 244 9.00 4.05 -23.66
CA TYR A 244 10.28 3.46 -24.06
C TYR A 244 10.07 2.37 -25.13
N SER A 245 11.06 2.14 -26.00
CA SER A 245 10.95 1.08 -27.01
C SER A 245 10.80 -0.28 -26.35
N SER A 246 10.07 -1.21 -27.01
CA SER A 246 9.94 -2.59 -26.51
C SER A 246 11.30 -3.25 -26.26
N THR A 247 12.31 -2.96 -27.09
CA THR A 247 13.68 -3.42 -26.85
C THR A 247 14.28 -2.90 -25.56
N THR A 248 14.06 -1.62 -25.21
CA THR A 248 14.52 -1.04 -23.95
C THR A 248 13.81 -1.69 -22.77
N ILE A 249 12.49 -1.87 -22.86
CA ILE A 249 11.69 -2.55 -21.83
C ILE A 249 12.17 -4.00 -21.65
N ASP A 250 12.39 -4.76 -22.73
CA ASP A 250 12.87 -6.14 -22.67
C ASP A 250 14.29 -6.25 -22.09
N HIS A 251 15.14 -5.24 -22.29
CA HIS A 251 16.47 -5.15 -21.66
C HIS A 251 16.39 -4.81 -20.16
N LEU A 252 15.48 -3.92 -19.75
CA LEU A 252 15.25 -3.56 -18.35
C LEU A 252 14.63 -4.71 -17.55
N PHE A 253 13.82 -5.52 -18.24
CA PHE A 253 13.02 -6.58 -17.66
C PHE A 253 13.27 -7.90 -18.41
N PRO A 254 14.50 -8.45 -18.34
CA PRO A 254 14.83 -9.69 -19.03
C PRO A 254 13.92 -10.83 -18.55
N ARG A 255 13.64 -11.80 -19.44
CA ARG A 255 12.76 -12.94 -19.14
C ARG A 255 13.32 -13.71 -17.95
N GLY A 256 12.59 -13.72 -16.83
CA GLY A 256 13.00 -14.43 -15.63
C GLY A 256 12.30 -13.97 -14.36
N ASN A 257 12.26 -12.65 -14.09
CA ASN A 257 11.63 -12.12 -12.87
C ASN A 257 11.53 -10.56 -12.85
N PRO A 258 10.76 -9.90 -13.74
CA PRO A 258 10.68 -8.44 -13.77
C PRO A 258 9.69 -7.88 -12.74
N ASN A 259 9.98 -6.71 -12.13
CA ASN A 259 8.97 -5.95 -11.38
C ASN A 259 7.78 -5.68 -12.32
N PRO A 260 6.64 -6.37 -12.13
CA PRO A 260 5.61 -6.44 -13.16
C PRO A 260 4.86 -5.11 -13.23
N PHE A 261 4.67 -4.43 -12.09
CA PHE A 261 4.10 -3.10 -12.05
C PHE A 261 4.97 -2.09 -12.81
N ALA A 262 6.29 -2.05 -12.57
CA ALA A 262 7.18 -1.10 -13.25
C ALA A 262 7.15 -1.29 -14.77
N ARG A 263 7.15 -2.55 -15.23
CA ARG A 263 7.05 -2.89 -16.64
C ARG A 263 5.71 -2.45 -17.23
N ASP A 264 4.61 -2.80 -16.58
CA ASP A 264 3.26 -2.50 -17.07
C ASP A 264 3.00 -1.00 -17.09
N PHE A 265 3.43 -0.27 -16.05
CA PHE A 265 3.41 1.19 -15.99
C PHE A 265 4.15 1.81 -17.17
N LEU A 266 5.41 1.43 -17.40
CA LEU A 266 6.24 2.02 -18.47
C LEU A 266 5.70 1.70 -19.88
N LEU A 267 5.07 0.54 -20.07
CA LEU A 267 4.43 0.16 -21.33
C LEU A 267 3.09 0.87 -21.57
N ALA A 268 2.35 1.17 -20.50
CA ALA A 268 1.05 1.83 -20.56
C ALA A 268 1.16 3.36 -20.78
N LEU A 269 2.36 3.93 -20.66
CA LEU A 269 2.57 5.37 -20.93
C LEU A 269 2.18 5.74 -22.37
N PRO A 270 1.45 6.86 -22.56
CA PRO A 270 1.03 7.29 -23.88
C PRO A 270 2.23 7.76 -24.71
N THR A 271 2.06 7.71 -26.04
CA THR A 271 3.09 8.26 -26.94
C THR A 271 3.21 9.77 -26.75
N ARG A 272 4.34 10.22 -26.22
CA ARG A 272 4.57 11.64 -25.90
C ARG A 272 6.03 12.02 -26.12
N HIS A 273 6.25 13.22 -26.65
CA HIS A 273 7.59 13.78 -26.81
C HIS A 273 7.85 14.82 -25.73
N ILE A 274 8.68 14.46 -24.76
CA ILE A 274 9.03 15.30 -23.62
C ILE A 274 10.23 16.17 -24.01
N SER A 275 10.10 17.48 -23.77
CA SER A 275 11.11 18.49 -24.13
C SER A 275 11.63 19.28 -22.92
N PHE A 276 11.60 18.63 -21.76
CA PHE A 276 12.11 19.09 -20.47
C PHE A 276 12.64 17.87 -19.71
N ARG A 277 13.46 18.07 -18.67
CA ARG A 277 14.08 16.96 -17.93
C ARG A 277 13.47 16.80 -16.54
N HIS A 278 13.19 17.90 -15.86
CA HIS A 278 12.79 17.91 -14.45
C HIS A 278 11.28 17.81 -14.28
N ILE A 279 10.84 16.85 -13.47
CA ILE A 279 9.42 16.61 -13.15
C ILE A 279 9.06 16.99 -11.71
N ALA A 280 10.07 17.26 -10.89
CA ALA A 280 10.00 17.78 -9.54
C ALA A 280 11.34 18.48 -9.22
N PRO A 281 11.44 19.28 -8.16
CA PRO A 281 12.67 20.00 -7.81
C PRO A 281 13.86 19.04 -7.67
N GLY A 282 14.87 19.19 -8.54
CA GLY A 282 16.03 18.30 -8.62
C GLY A 282 15.77 16.82 -8.93
N ILE A 283 14.57 16.45 -9.39
CA ILE A 283 14.20 15.10 -9.80
C ILE A 283 13.81 15.11 -11.29
N ARG A 284 14.44 14.25 -12.06
CA ARG A 284 14.31 14.19 -13.52
C ARG A 284 14.01 12.80 -14.05
N ILE A 285 13.52 12.78 -15.28
CA ILE A 285 13.40 11.54 -16.05
C ILE A 285 14.81 11.07 -16.42
N GLN A 286 15.03 9.76 -16.31
CA GLN A 286 16.32 9.14 -16.59
C GLN A 286 16.61 9.11 -18.09
N THR A 287 17.89 9.22 -18.45
CA THR A 287 18.33 8.91 -19.81
C THR A 287 18.27 7.41 -20.06
N LEU A 288 18.30 6.99 -21.33
CA LEU A 288 18.32 5.57 -21.70
C LEU A 288 19.52 4.80 -21.12
N ALA A 289 20.67 5.46 -20.98
CA ALA A 289 21.85 4.83 -20.37
C ALA A 289 21.65 4.63 -18.85
N GLU A 290 21.06 5.62 -18.18
CA GLU A 290 20.80 5.56 -16.74
C GLU A 290 19.69 4.58 -16.37
N ILE A 291 18.61 4.53 -17.16
CA ILE A 291 17.51 3.60 -16.88
C ILE A 291 17.99 2.14 -16.96
N VAL A 292 18.89 1.83 -17.89
CA VAL A 292 19.51 0.50 -18.02
C VAL A 292 20.50 0.23 -16.88
N ALA A 293 21.19 1.25 -16.39
CA ALA A 293 22.14 1.14 -15.28
C ALA A 293 21.45 1.26 -13.90
N GLN A 294 20.49 0.36 -13.62
CA GLN A 294 19.77 0.34 -12.34
C GLN A 294 20.72 0.04 -11.16
N PRO A 295 20.57 0.74 -10.01
CA PRO A 295 21.48 0.58 -8.86
C PRO A 295 21.55 -0.84 -8.28
N PHE A 296 20.46 -1.61 -8.39
CA PHE A 296 20.35 -2.94 -7.80
C PHE A 296 20.50 -4.09 -8.81
N ALA A 297 20.76 -3.79 -10.09
CA ALA A 297 20.79 -4.80 -11.15
C ALA A 297 21.84 -5.90 -10.90
N SER A 298 23.06 -5.52 -10.52
CA SER A 298 24.16 -6.45 -10.24
C SER A 298 24.02 -7.20 -8.92
N LEU A 299 23.21 -6.67 -7.98
CA LEU A 299 22.98 -7.27 -6.67
C LEU A 299 21.93 -8.39 -6.73
N HIS A 300 20.95 -8.28 -7.65
CA HIS A 300 19.91 -9.27 -7.85
C HIS A 300 20.47 -10.65 -8.25
N ASP A 301 21.39 -10.68 -9.23
CA ASP A 301 22.03 -11.92 -9.72
C ASP A 301 22.84 -12.66 -8.65
N ASN A 302 23.44 -11.90 -7.73
CA ASN A 302 24.20 -12.46 -6.60
C ASN A 302 23.27 -12.99 -5.51
N PHE A 303 22.13 -12.34 -5.30
CA PHE A 303 21.19 -12.70 -4.25
C PHE A 303 20.41 -13.99 -4.56
N GLU A 304 19.96 -14.20 -5.80
CA GLU A 304 19.31 -15.46 -6.21
C GLU A 304 20.20 -16.70 -6.00
N ARG A 305 21.52 -16.52 -5.98
CA ARG A 305 22.50 -17.61 -5.77
C ARG A 305 22.78 -17.92 -4.30
N LEU A 306 22.50 -17.00 -3.38
CA LEU A 306 23.02 -17.04 -2.01
C LEU A 306 22.02 -17.52 -0.95
N THR A 307 20.71 -17.43 -1.17
CA THR A 307 19.71 -17.71 -0.12
C THR A 307 18.63 -18.69 -0.55
N LYS A 308 18.50 -19.80 0.21
CA LYS A 308 17.35 -20.74 0.15
C LYS A 308 16.18 -20.30 1.06
N ASP A 309 16.29 -19.16 1.73
CA ASP A 309 15.39 -18.73 2.80
C ASP A 309 14.14 -17.98 2.30
N GLN A 310 13.09 -18.00 3.13
CA GLN A 310 11.72 -17.57 2.84
C GLN A 310 11.49 -16.04 2.81
N GLU A 311 12.50 -15.23 3.13
CA GLU A 311 12.44 -13.76 3.11
C GLU A 311 12.92 -13.13 1.79
N ASN A 312 13.00 -13.91 0.71
CA ASN A 312 13.56 -13.43 -0.54
C ASN A 312 12.63 -12.42 -1.25
N PRO A 313 13.09 -11.17 -1.52
CA PRO A 313 12.39 -10.26 -2.40
C PRO A 313 12.26 -10.89 -3.78
N ARG A 314 11.04 -10.89 -4.30
CA ARG A 314 10.76 -11.28 -5.68
C ARG A 314 11.36 -10.26 -6.64
N PHE A 315 11.31 -8.97 -6.31
CA PHE A 315 11.79 -7.88 -7.17
C PHE A 315 12.64 -6.87 -6.38
N SER A 316 13.70 -6.36 -7.02
CA SER A 316 14.56 -5.31 -6.46
C SER A 316 13.91 -3.92 -6.54
N PRO A 317 14.33 -2.98 -5.66
CA PRO A 317 13.92 -1.60 -5.79
C PRO A 317 14.31 -1.06 -7.16
N PHE A 318 13.37 -0.36 -7.81
CA PHE A 318 13.56 0.16 -9.16
C PHE A 318 13.58 1.67 -9.14
N LEU A 319 14.71 2.29 -9.54
CA LEU A 319 14.81 3.74 -9.66
C LEU A 319 14.00 4.19 -10.87
N LEU A 320 12.88 4.87 -10.62
CA LEU A 320 11.99 5.35 -11.68
C LEU A 320 12.38 6.76 -12.14
N PHE A 321 12.57 7.68 -11.19
CA PHE A 321 12.98 9.05 -11.45
C PHE A 321 14.19 9.42 -10.60
N ARG A 322 15.18 10.06 -11.23
CA ARG A 322 16.53 10.21 -10.68
C ARG A 322 16.81 11.67 -10.30
N GLY A 323 17.51 11.88 -9.20
CA GLY A 323 18.21 13.14 -8.93
C GLY A 323 19.72 12.98 -9.10
N ASP A 324 20.43 14.10 -9.12
CA ASP A 324 21.86 14.10 -9.46
C ASP A 324 22.80 13.80 -8.28
N ALA A 325 22.30 13.88 -7.05
CA ALA A 325 23.05 13.52 -5.85
C ALA A 325 23.03 12.00 -5.60
N LYS A 326 23.81 11.56 -4.60
CA LYS A 326 23.78 10.21 -4.05
C LYS A 326 23.56 10.26 -2.55
N ASN A 327 23.04 9.18 -2.00
CA ASN A 327 22.98 8.97 -0.56
C ASN A 327 23.01 7.48 -0.24
N ARG A 328 23.31 7.16 1.02
CA ARG A 328 23.35 5.81 1.53
C ARG A 328 22.00 5.12 1.31
N SER A 329 22.04 3.92 0.74
CA SER A 329 20.82 3.14 0.48
C SER A 329 20.05 2.85 1.78
N PRO A 330 18.74 3.18 1.85
CA PRO A 330 17.88 2.77 2.96
C PRO A 330 17.55 1.28 2.90
N TRP A 331 17.70 0.66 1.72
CA TRP A 331 17.61 -0.78 1.56
C TRP A 331 18.95 -1.38 2.00
N VAL A 332 18.97 -2.02 3.16
CA VAL A 332 20.16 -2.70 3.71
C VAL A 332 20.08 -4.18 3.38
N ARG A 333 19.41 -4.99 4.20
CA ARG A 333 19.15 -6.39 3.86
C ARG A 333 17.90 -6.49 2.98
N PRO A 334 17.87 -7.40 1.99
CA PRO A 334 18.92 -8.35 1.63
C PRO A 334 20.02 -7.84 0.68
N TRP A 335 19.88 -6.62 0.15
CA TRP A 335 20.68 -6.10 -0.96
C TRP A 335 22.17 -5.86 -0.61
N PHE A 336 22.45 -5.58 0.65
CA PHE A 336 23.78 -5.41 1.24
C PHE A 336 23.86 -6.31 2.49
N PRO A 337 24.14 -7.63 2.31
CA PRO A 337 24.08 -8.62 3.40
C PRO A 337 25.03 -8.35 4.56
N ASP A 338 26.17 -7.71 4.26
CA ASP A 338 27.19 -7.30 5.21
C ASP A 338 26.79 -6.07 6.05
N GLY A 339 25.62 -5.47 5.76
CA GLY A 339 25.10 -4.29 6.43
C GLY A 339 25.68 -2.97 5.92
N ASN A 340 26.64 -3.01 4.99
CA ASN A 340 27.30 -1.83 4.45
C ASN A 340 26.56 -1.35 3.20
N ALA A 341 25.42 -0.70 3.41
CA ALA A 341 24.69 -0.05 2.32
C ALA A 341 25.57 0.97 1.58
N GLU A 342 25.66 0.82 0.25
CA GLU A 342 26.38 1.73 -0.63
C GLU A 342 25.61 3.03 -0.90
N ASP A 343 26.33 4.04 -1.39
CA ASP A 343 25.74 5.28 -1.89
C ASP A 343 25.10 5.07 -3.27
N ILE A 344 23.78 5.15 -3.31
CA ILE A 344 22.97 5.04 -4.52
C ILE A 344 22.43 6.41 -4.94
N PRO A 345 22.02 6.60 -6.20
CA PRO A 345 21.42 7.85 -6.66
C PRO A 345 20.20 8.23 -5.82
N VAL A 346 20.03 9.52 -5.52
CA VAL A 346 18.78 10.00 -4.94
C VAL A 346 17.66 9.95 -5.99
N GLY A 347 16.40 9.85 -5.57
CA GLY A 347 15.31 9.69 -6.52
C GLY A 347 14.04 9.07 -5.96
N LEU A 348 13.05 8.94 -6.83
CA LEU A 348 11.83 8.18 -6.56
C LEU A 348 12.01 6.74 -7.03
N TYR A 349 12.02 5.83 -6.07
CA TYR A 349 12.13 4.40 -6.28
C TYR A 349 10.75 3.75 -6.15
N LEU A 350 10.50 2.72 -6.94
CA LEU A 350 9.52 1.69 -6.59
C LEU A 350 10.15 0.73 -5.59
N ASP A 351 9.39 0.36 -4.55
CA ASP A 351 9.91 -0.48 -3.46
C ASP A 351 10.15 -1.93 -3.91
N ALA A 352 10.97 -2.64 -3.15
CA ALA A 352 11.15 -4.08 -3.33
C ALA A 352 9.86 -4.82 -2.99
N VAL A 353 9.55 -5.85 -3.78
CA VAL A 353 8.37 -6.69 -3.56
C VAL A 353 8.82 -8.03 -3.04
N ARG A 354 8.30 -8.48 -1.90
CA ARG A 354 8.62 -9.79 -1.34
C ARG A 354 7.69 -10.87 -1.84
N LYS A 355 8.26 -12.06 -2.04
CA LYS A 355 7.50 -13.21 -2.57
C LYS A 355 6.52 -13.77 -1.54
N SER A 356 6.91 -13.71 -0.26
CA SER A 356 6.16 -14.25 0.88
C SER A 356 5.10 -13.30 1.44
N ILE A 357 5.11 -12.02 1.04
CA ILE A 357 4.25 -10.99 1.64
C ILE A 357 3.22 -10.54 0.61
N SER A 358 1.99 -10.96 0.84
CA SER A 358 0.84 -10.68 -0.02
C SER A 358 0.38 -9.22 -0.01
N THR A 359 0.76 -8.45 1.02
CA THR A 359 0.44 -7.02 1.10
C THR A 359 1.39 -6.12 0.31
N ASP A 360 2.55 -6.62 -0.13
CA ASP A 360 3.51 -5.83 -0.91
C ASP A 360 2.91 -5.55 -2.31
N SER A 361 2.45 -4.31 -2.54
CA SER A 361 1.62 -4.00 -3.70
C SER A 361 2.39 -3.72 -5.01
N GLY A 362 3.72 -3.67 -4.96
CA GLY A 362 4.59 -3.40 -6.12
C GLY A 362 4.47 -2.01 -6.76
N ASN A 363 3.39 -1.26 -6.50
CA ASN A 363 3.20 0.14 -6.91
C ASN A 363 3.61 1.14 -5.82
N GLU A 364 4.14 0.64 -4.71
CA GLU A 364 4.69 1.44 -3.63
C GLU A 364 5.98 2.14 -4.02
N SER A 365 6.18 3.33 -3.45
CA SER A 365 7.31 4.19 -3.76
C SER A 365 7.95 4.80 -2.52
N ARG A 366 9.25 5.07 -2.64
CA ARG A 366 10.08 5.76 -1.65
C ARG A 366 10.89 6.84 -2.31
N LEU A 367 10.85 8.04 -1.73
CA LEU A 367 11.64 9.18 -2.20
C LEU A 367 12.92 9.27 -1.37
N LEU A 368 14.04 8.83 -1.93
CA LEU A 368 15.35 8.97 -1.32
C LEU A 368 15.89 10.39 -1.55
N LEU A 369 16.17 11.11 -0.47
CA LEU A 369 16.73 12.47 -0.48
C LEU A 369 18.21 12.47 -0.07
N PRO A 370 18.99 13.51 -0.42
CA PRO A 370 20.40 13.65 0.02
C PRO A 370 20.54 14.20 1.44
N PHE A 371 19.42 14.46 2.12
CA PHE A 371 19.37 15.03 3.46
C PHE A 371 18.16 14.48 4.22
N GLU A 372 18.21 14.58 5.55
CA GLU A 372 17.12 14.18 6.43
C GLU A 372 15.99 15.21 6.45
N VAL A 373 14.77 14.73 6.68
CA VAL A 373 13.55 15.54 6.83
C VAL A 373 12.88 15.16 8.16
N GLY A 374 12.52 16.16 8.98
CA GLY A 374 11.86 15.97 10.29
C GLY A 374 12.60 16.61 11.48
N ASN A 375 13.85 17.03 11.29
CA ASN A 375 14.66 17.62 12.35
C ASN A 375 14.11 18.94 12.92
N ARG A 376 13.27 19.66 12.19
CA ARG A 376 12.59 20.88 12.66
C ARG A 376 11.24 20.60 13.33
N GLY A 377 10.72 19.37 13.26
CA GLY A 377 9.50 18.94 13.97
C GLY A 377 8.18 19.27 13.26
N TYR A 378 8.23 19.70 11.99
CA TYR A 378 7.05 20.02 11.19
C TYR A 378 6.73 18.93 10.17
N ALA A 379 7.74 18.23 9.66
CA ALA A 379 7.52 17.23 8.64
C ALA A 379 6.63 16.10 9.16
N ARG A 380 5.71 15.68 8.28
CA ARG A 380 4.81 14.56 8.51
C ARG A 380 5.03 13.50 7.44
N SER A 381 4.78 12.25 7.81
CA SER A 381 4.61 11.14 6.89
C SER A 381 3.43 11.40 5.92
N GLY A 382 3.29 10.54 4.92
CA GLY A 382 2.10 10.52 4.05
C GLY A 382 0.81 10.41 4.85
N ASN A 383 0.83 9.77 6.04
CA ASN A 383 -0.34 9.64 6.91
C ASN A 383 -0.51 10.69 8.00
N GLY A 384 0.31 11.75 7.97
CA GLY A 384 0.21 12.83 8.94
C GLY A 384 0.85 12.59 10.29
N VAL A 385 1.55 11.47 10.45
CA VAL A 385 2.35 11.17 11.63
C VAL A 385 3.62 12.02 11.62
N LEU A 386 3.97 12.61 12.77
CA LEU A 386 5.20 13.37 12.93
C LEU A 386 6.42 12.49 12.65
N LEU A 387 7.25 12.90 11.69
CA LEU A 387 8.48 12.19 11.42
C LEU A 387 9.43 12.34 12.61
N SER A 388 9.86 11.21 13.16
CA SER A 388 10.76 11.17 14.32
C SER A 388 12.11 11.81 14.01
N ARG A 389 12.63 12.56 14.98
CA ARG A 389 13.99 13.10 15.00
C ARG A 389 15.09 12.04 15.17
N TYR A 390 14.73 10.84 15.61
CA TYR A 390 15.69 9.81 16.04
C TYR A 390 15.81 8.63 15.07
N ASP A 391 15.22 8.75 13.89
CA ASP A 391 15.30 7.74 12.83
C ASP A 391 16.26 8.30 11.75
N ASP A 392 17.45 7.75 11.59
CA ASP A 392 18.49 8.34 10.72
C ASP A 392 18.32 7.91 9.25
N THR A 393 17.09 8.00 8.73
CA THR A 393 16.73 7.59 7.37
C THR A 393 16.39 8.78 6.48
N TYR A 394 16.77 8.67 5.20
CA TYR A 394 16.69 9.75 4.20
C TYR A 394 15.52 9.59 3.22
N ASP A 395 14.68 8.58 3.43
CA ASP A 395 13.57 8.20 2.54
C ASP A 395 12.18 8.41 3.16
N LYS A 396 12.10 9.10 4.30
CA LYS A 396 10.86 9.23 5.10
C LYS A 396 9.76 10.05 4.46
N LEU A 397 10.10 10.99 3.59
CA LEU A 397 9.12 11.89 2.99
C LEU A 397 8.16 11.09 2.11
N TYR A 398 6.86 11.32 2.29
CA TYR A 398 5.78 10.52 1.68
C TYR A 398 5.67 9.06 2.14
N ARG A 399 6.58 8.54 2.97
CA ARG A 399 6.40 7.21 3.57
C ARG A 399 5.22 7.20 4.51
N VAL A 400 4.65 6.03 4.69
CA VAL A 400 3.53 5.79 5.59
C VAL A 400 4.08 5.17 6.87
N TYR A 401 3.70 5.70 8.03
CA TYR A 401 4.22 5.23 9.32
C TYR A 401 3.08 4.75 10.22
N HIS A 402 3.32 3.65 10.95
CA HIS A 402 2.35 2.91 11.76
C HIS A 402 1.29 2.15 10.96
N SER A 403 0.70 1.15 11.63
CA SER A 403 -0.44 0.41 11.13
C SER A 403 -1.63 1.35 10.86
N SER A 404 -2.49 1.00 9.92
CA SER A 404 -3.77 1.63 9.61
C SER A 404 -4.90 1.13 10.50
N GLY A 405 -4.66 0.00 11.18
CA GLY A 405 -5.70 -0.75 11.88
C GLY A 405 -6.67 -1.44 10.93
N ILE A 406 -6.39 -1.45 9.62
CA ILE A 406 -7.24 -2.08 8.59
C ILE A 406 -6.55 -3.33 8.04
N LEU A 407 -5.26 -3.26 7.74
CA LEU A 407 -4.50 -4.36 7.15
C LEU A 407 -3.61 -5.08 8.20
N PRO A 408 -3.29 -6.38 8.01
CA PRO A 408 -2.35 -7.09 8.87
C PRO A 408 -0.95 -6.49 8.88
N ARG A 409 -0.58 -5.80 7.80
CA ARG A 409 0.64 -5.01 7.75
C ARG A 409 0.51 -4.01 6.63
N ASP A 410 0.41 -2.73 6.99
CA ASP A 410 0.50 -1.68 5.99
C ASP A 410 1.93 -1.59 5.48
N SER A 411 2.05 -1.33 4.19
CA SER A 411 3.35 -0.93 3.69
C SER A 411 3.75 0.41 4.29
N GLN A 412 5.04 0.51 4.61
CA GLN A 412 5.65 1.76 5.05
C GLN A 412 5.94 2.72 3.89
N SER A 413 5.39 2.43 2.70
CA SER A 413 5.61 3.16 1.45
C SER A 413 4.29 3.71 0.91
N SER A 414 4.33 4.79 0.14
CA SER A 414 3.14 5.35 -0.52
C SER A 414 3.02 4.81 -1.93
N ALA A 415 1.80 4.46 -2.35
CA ALA A 415 1.51 4.18 -3.75
C ALA A 415 1.96 5.35 -4.64
N ILE A 416 2.68 5.05 -5.72
CA ILE A 416 3.38 6.05 -6.53
C ILE A 416 2.45 7.13 -7.10
N HIS A 417 1.22 6.76 -7.46
CA HIS A 417 0.26 7.71 -8.01
C HIS A 417 -0.05 8.84 -7.03
N LYS A 418 0.00 8.60 -5.71
CA LYS A 418 -0.23 9.62 -4.68
C LYS A 418 0.89 10.66 -4.68
N VAL A 419 2.14 10.21 -4.79
CA VAL A 419 3.31 11.11 -4.87
C VAL A 419 3.23 11.95 -6.14
N LEU A 420 2.94 11.33 -7.28
CA LEU A 420 2.85 12.03 -8.57
C LEU A 420 1.69 13.02 -8.63
N ARG A 421 0.52 12.70 -8.06
CA ARG A 421 -0.60 13.65 -7.93
C ARG A 421 -0.24 14.83 -7.04
N ASN A 422 0.41 14.57 -5.90
CA ASN A 422 0.88 15.66 -5.03
C ASN A 422 1.83 16.59 -5.79
N TRP A 423 2.79 16.05 -6.53
CA TRP A 423 3.72 16.84 -7.34
C TRP A 423 3.00 17.66 -8.41
N ALA A 424 2.02 17.07 -9.10
CA ALA A 424 1.21 17.78 -10.08
C ALA A 424 0.45 18.96 -9.42
N GLU A 425 -0.15 18.74 -8.25
CA GLU A 425 -0.84 19.79 -7.49
C GLU A 425 0.08 20.93 -7.07
N ARG A 426 1.33 20.66 -6.69
CA ARG A 426 2.31 21.71 -6.35
C ARG A 426 2.59 22.62 -7.55
N ILE A 427 2.69 22.02 -8.74
CA ILE A 427 2.82 22.79 -9.97
C ILE A 427 1.52 23.56 -10.23
N GLU A 428 0.37 22.89 -10.30
CA GLU A 428 -0.94 23.50 -10.60
C GLU A 428 -1.31 24.65 -9.65
N MET A 429 -0.87 24.60 -8.39
CA MET A 429 -1.15 25.63 -7.38
C MET A 429 -0.15 26.80 -7.37
N GLY A 430 0.97 26.75 -8.12
CA GLY A 430 1.97 27.83 -8.02
C GLY A 430 3.02 27.64 -6.95
N ASP A 431 3.02 26.49 -6.26
CA ASP A 431 4.04 26.21 -5.25
C ASP A 431 5.40 25.91 -5.88
N TRP A 432 5.39 25.27 -7.06
CA TRP A 432 6.58 24.97 -7.86
C TRP A 432 6.55 25.74 -9.18
N GLU A 433 7.63 26.46 -9.45
CA GLU A 433 7.85 27.18 -10.71
C GLU A 433 8.32 26.23 -11.81
N VAL A 434 8.08 26.61 -13.07
CA VAL A 434 8.41 25.81 -14.24
C VAL A 434 9.09 26.69 -15.29
N ASP A 435 10.21 26.23 -15.83
CA ASP A 435 10.98 26.89 -16.90
C ASP A 435 11.09 26.02 -18.16
N ASP A 436 12.05 26.35 -19.03
CA ASP A 436 12.29 25.60 -20.26
C ASP A 436 12.76 24.16 -20.04
N ASP A 437 13.41 23.84 -18.91
CA ASP A 437 13.93 22.51 -18.57
C ASP A 437 13.05 21.73 -17.58
N GLY A 438 11.92 22.30 -17.16
CA GLY A 438 10.88 21.64 -16.37
C GLY A 438 10.67 22.33 -15.03
N VAL A 439 10.41 21.53 -13.98
CA VAL A 439 10.23 22.08 -12.62
C VAL A 439 11.55 22.69 -12.13
N VAL A 440 11.45 23.93 -11.65
CA VAL A 440 12.58 24.73 -11.14
C VAL A 440 12.95 24.29 -9.72
N ASP A 441 14.07 24.81 -9.22
CA ASP A 441 14.71 24.51 -7.94
C ASP A 441 15.44 23.16 -7.89
N GLY A 442 16.42 23.09 -7.01
CA GLY A 442 17.12 21.85 -6.69
C GLY A 442 16.34 20.98 -5.70
N ILE A 443 16.84 19.77 -5.48
CA ILE A 443 16.27 18.78 -4.54
C ILE A 443 16.15 19.32 -3.10
N GLU A 444 16.91 20.37 -2.77
CA GLU A 444 16.82 21.14 -1.53
C GLU A 444 15.42 21.70 -1.24
N LYS A 445 14.58 21.91 -2.26
CA LYS A 445 13.19 22.35 -2.11
C LYS A 445 12.36 21.41 -1.24
N PHE A 446 12.70 20.12 -1.17
CA PHE A 446 12.01 19.18 -0.28
C PHE A 446 12.22 19.48 1.21
N LYS A 447 13.16 20.36 1.60
CA LYS A 447 13.29 20.85 2.98
C LYS A 447 12.09 21.67 3.44
N ASP A 448 11.31 22.23 2.51
CA ASP A 448 10.08 22.95 2.82
C ASP A 448 9.03 22.04 3.49
N ALA A 449 9.14 20.71 3.30
CA ALA A 449 8.32 19.73 4.01
C ALA A 449 8.45 19.81 5.54
N ASP A 450 9.55 20.37 6.05
CA ASP A 450 9.83 20.51 7.48
C ASP A 450 9.78 21.99 7.93
N THR A 451 8.83 22.74 7.38
CA THR A 451 8.57 24.14 7.73
C THR A 451 7.13 24.34 8.22
N PRO A 452 6.87 25.27 9.15
CA PRO A 452 5.52 25.53 9.64
C PRO A 452 4.55 25.95 8.54
N GLU A 453 5.05 26.63 7.50
CA GLU A 453 4.25 27.20 6.42
C GLU A 453 3.87 26.17 5.34
N SER A 454 4.75 25.20 5.06
CA SER A 454 4.62 24.36 3.87
C SER A 454 4.45 22.87 4.13
N TRP A 455 4.65 22.37 5.37
CA TRP A 455 4.63 20.92 5.64
C TRP A 455 3.37 20.19 5.15
N LYS A 456 2.18 20.83 5.24
CA LYS A 456 0.89 20.26 4.79
C LYS A 456 0.88 19.94 3.30
N LYS A 457 1.65 20.69 2.50
CA LYS A 457 1.77 20.50 1.06
C LYS A 457 2.50 19.20 0.70
N TYR A 458 3.23 18.60 1.63
CA TYR A 458 4.00 17.37 1.37
C TYR A 458 3.32 16.12 1.94
N GLN A 459 2.02 16.22 2.28
CA GLN A 459 1.21 15.08 2.67
C GLN A 459 0.51 14.48 1.45
N THR A 460 0.40 13.16 1.42
CA THR A 460 -0.40 12.42 0.43
C THR A 460 -1.75 12.07 1.05
N SER A 461 -2.85 12.13 0.29
CA SER A 461 -4.14 11.70 0.84
C SER A 461 -4.06 10.21 1.20
N TRP A 462 -4.51 9.87 2.41
CA TRP A 462 -4.45 8.50 2.88
C TRP A 462 -5.49 7.60 2.19
N TRP A 463 -6.54 8.21 1.64
CA TRP A 463 -7.64 7.56 0.92
C TRP A 463 -7.71 8.13 -0.50
N ASP A 464 -8.08 7.28 -1.46
CA ASP A 464 -8.40 7.66 -2.86
C ASP A 464 -9.89 7.99 -2.98
#